data_AF-A0A0J9YBC7-F1
#
_entry.id   AF-A0A0J9YBC7-F1
#
_cell.length_a   1.000
_cell.length_b   1.000
_cell.length_c   1.000
_cell.angle_alpha   90.00
_cell.angle_beta   90.00
_cell.angle_gamma   90.00
#
_symmetry.space_group_name_H-M   'P 1'
#
loop_
_entity.id
_entity.type
_entity.pdbx_description
1 polymer ?
#
loop_
_entity_poly.entity_id
_entity_poly.type
_entity_poly.pdbx_seq_one_letter_code
_entity_poly.pdbx_strand_id
1 'polypeptide(L)'
;MTYNFSMQCIDQIINSAAKTYYMSAGQLNCPIVFRGPNGAAAGVAAQHSQDFTVWYAHCPGLKLYDRTAVYINSLKHCSLLKLCLALKSFDV
;
A
#
# COMPACT_ATOMS: atom_id res chain seq x y z
N MET A 1 5.85 8.92 -11.10
CA MET A 1 6.26 7.54 -10.79
C MET A 1 5.15 6.91 -9.97
N THR A 2 4.57 5.81 -10.44
CA THR A 2 3.45 5.09 -9.80
C THR A 2 3.94 4.11 -8.74
N TYR A 3 3.02 3.61 -7.92
CA TYR A 3 3.28 2.73 -6.77
C TYR A 3 3.94 1.41 -7.17
N ASN A 4 3.94 1.06 -8.45
CA ASN A 4 4.54 -0.14 -9.03
C ASN A 4 6.02 -0.32 -8.67
N PHE A 5 6.75 0.78 -8.51
CA PHE A 5 8.16 0.76 -8.15
C PHE A 5 8.41 0.56 -6.66
N SER A 6 7.37 0.63 -5.82
CA SER A 6 7.46 0.22 -4.40
C SER A 6 7.78 -1.28 -4.25
N MET A 7 7.56 -2.08 -5.31
CA MET A 7 7.99 -3.48 -5.34
C MET A 7 9.52 -3.62 -5.23
N GLN A 8 10.31 -2.57 -5.51
CA GLN A 8 11.75 -2.59 -5.26
C GLN A 8 12.10 -2.58 -3.77
N CYS A 9 11.27 -1.97 -2.93
CA CYS A 9 11.47 -1.89 -1.48
C CYS A 9 10.49 -2.78 -0.69
N ILE A 10 9.94 -3.80 -1.35
CA ILE A 10 8.88 -4.67 -0.85
C ILE A 10 9.24 -5.39 0.45
N ASP A 11 10.50 -5.84 0.56
CA ASP A 11 11.01 -6.54 1.74
C ASP A 11 11.02 -5.60 2.96
N GLN A 12 11.44 -4.36 2.77
CA GLN A 12 11.43 -3.35 3.84
C GLN A 12 10.01 -2.95 4.24
N ILE A 13 9.06 -2.95 3.30
CA ILE A 13 7.66 -2.63 3.60
C ILE A 13 6.99 -3.79 4.36
N ILE A 14 7.15 -5.03 3.89
CA ILE A 14 6.39 -6.19 4.42
C ILE A 14 7.13 -6.91 5.53
N ASN A 15 8.39 -7.27 5.33
CA ASN A 15 9.11 -8.08 6.30
C ASN A 15 9.66 -7.25 7.44
N SER A 16 10.14 -6.04 7.16
CA SER A 16 10.58 -5.12 8.21
C SER A 16 9.40 -4.37 8.81
N ALA A 17 8.82 -3.42 8.08
CA ALA A 17 7.89 -2.45 8.66
C ALA A 17 6.59 -3.10 9.16
N ALA A 18 5.89 -3.88 8.32
CA ALA A 18 4.58 -4.46 8.68
C ALA A 18 4.62 -5.40 9.89
N LYS A 19 5.74 -6.12 10.05
CA LYS A 19 5.90 -7.12 11.10
C LYS A 19 6.61 -6.60 12.35
N THR A 20 7.24 -5.42 12.32
CA THR A 20 8.02 -4.89 13.45
C THR A 20 7.23 -4.89 14.76
N TYR A 21 5.96 -4.48 14.73
CA TYR A 21 5.12 -4.44 15.93
C TYR A 21 4.86 -5.84 16.50
N TYR A 22 4.58 -6.81 15.62
CA TYR A 22 4.36 -8.20 16.03
C TYR A 22 5.65 -8.87 16.52
N MET A 23 6.75 -8.70 15.77
CA MET A 23 8.06 -9.29 16.09
C MET A 23 8.68 -8.74 17.38
N SER A 24 8.35 -7.49 17.73
CA SER A 24 8.79 -6.87 18.98
C SER A 24 7.84 -7.13 20.15
N ALA A 25 6.87 -8.04 20.02
CA ALA A 25 5.85 -8.30 21.03
C ALA A 25 5.13 -7.01 21.52
N GLY A 26 4.87 -6.09 20.58
CA GLY A 26 4.21 -4.82 20.84
C GLY A 26 5.08 -3.72 21.45
N GLN A 27 6.39 -3.93 21.58
CA GLN A 27 7.33 -2.95 22.17
C GLN A 27 7.74 -1.86 21.19
N LEU A 28 7.94 -2.20 19.92
CA LEU A 28 8.43 -1.26 18.89
C LEU A 28 7.33 -0.96 17.89
N ASN A 29 7.02 0.33 17.76
CA ASN A 29 6.00 0.81 16.85
C ASN A 29 6.64 1.39 15.57
N CYS A 30 5.99 1.22 14.42
CA CYS A 30 6.50 1.69 13.13
C CYS A 30 5.58 2.75 12.49
N PRO A 31 5.68 4.04 12.89
CA PRO A 31 4.85 5.14 12.36
C PRO A 31 5.29 5.59 10.98
N ILE A 32 4.93 4.84 9.95
CA ILE A 32 5.25 5.20 8.57
C ILE A 32 3.99 5.15 7.71
N VAL A 33 3.86 6.14 6.83
CA VAL A 33 2.81 6.21 5.81
C VAL A 33 3.47 6.26 4.43
N PHE A 34 3.34 5.19 3.65
CA PHE A 34 3.75 5.20 2.25
C PHE A 34 2.60 5.71 1.39
N ARG A 35 2.92 6.64 0.50
CA ARG A 35 1.94 7.29 -0.38
C ARG A 35 2.45 7.29 -1.80
N GLY A 36 1.58 6.99 -2.74
CA GLY A 36 1.90 7.18 -4.15
C GLY A 36 0.69 6.97 -5.06
N PRO A 37 0.82 7.42 -6.33
CA PRO A 37 -0.20 7.19 -7.33
C PRO A 37 -0.26 5.72 -7.73
N ASN A 38 -1.44 5.13 -7.76
CA ASN A 38 -1.70 3.71 -8.06
C ASN A 38 -2.80 3.59 -9.14
N GLY A 39 -2.83 2.48 -9.87
CA GLY A 39 -3.79 2.27 -10.95
C GLY A 39 -3.43 2.96 -12.28
N ALA A 40 -4.35 2.88 -13.24
CA ALA A 40 -4.12 3.30 -14.62
C ALA A 40 -4.22 4.83 -14.82
N ALA A 41 -3.33 5.37 -15.64
CA ALA A 41 -3.41 6.73 -16.18
C ALA A 41 -3.29 6.72 -17.71
N ALA A 42 -3.74 7.78 -18.36
CA ALA A 42 -3.63 7.89 -19.82
C ALA A 42 -2.17 8.14 -20.23
N GLY A 43 -1.68 7.39 -21.22
CA GLY A 43 -0.37 7.63 -21.85
C GLY A 43 0.85 7.15 -21.06
N VAL A 44 0.68 6.32 -20.02
CA VAL A 44 1.78 5.92 -19.12
C VAL A 44 2.29 4.48 -19.30
N ALA A 45 1.73 3.71 -20.23
CA ALA A 45 2.14 2.33 -20.57
C ALA A 45 2.13 1.34 -19.39
N ALA A 46 2.71 0.14 -19.59
CA ALA A 46 2.55 -1.01 -18.70
C ALA A 46 3.08 -0.79 -17.27
N GLN A 47 4.27 -0.21 -17.13
CA GLN A 47 4.93 0.00 -15.84
C GLN A 47 4.33 1.14 -15.01
N HIS A 48 3.32 1.84 -15.50
CA HIS A 48 2.61 2.91 -14.79
C HIS A 48 1.09 2.71 -14.71
N SER A 49 0.60 1.48 -14.96
CA SER A 49 -0.85 1.22 -15.02
C SER A 49 -1.36 0.11 -14.09
N GLN A 50 -0.49 -0.44 -13.25
CA GLN A 50 -0.82 -1.52 -12.33
C GLN A 50 -1.50 -0.99 -11.06
N ASP A 51 -2.40 -1.80 -10.51
CA ASP A 51 -3.02 -1.58 -9.21
C ASP A 51 -2.51 -2.65 -8.23
N PHE A 52 -1.77 -2.22 -7.20
CA PHE A 52 -1.19 -3.09 -6.18
C PHE A 52 -2.01 -3.16 -4.88
N THR A 53 -3.19 -2.54 -4.82
CA THR A 53 -4.02 -2.49 -3.60
C THR A 53 -4.31 -3.90 -3.07
N VAL A 54 -4.75 -4.82 -3.93
CA VAL A 54 -5.08 -6.20 -3.52
C VAL A 54 -3.84 -6.96 -3.04
N TRP A 55 -2.69 -6.71 -3.65
CA TRP A 55 -1.44 -7.40 -3.29
C TRP A 55 -0.97 -7.02 -1.89
N TYR A 56 -0.97 -5.72 -1.57
CA TYR A 56 -0.68 -5.25 -0.20
C TYR A 56 -1.78 -5.61 0.79
N ALA A 57 -3.04 -5.77 0.35
CA ALA A 57 -4.16 -6.13 1.24
C ALA A 57 -4.03 -7.55 1.77
N HIS A 58 -3.33 -8.41 1.03
CA HIS A 58 -3.03 -9.76 1.45
C HIS A 58 -1.90 -9.86 2.49
N CYS A 59 -1.23 -8.75 2.81
CA CYS A 59 -0.13 -8.71 3.76
C CYS A 59 -0.60 -8.22 5.15
N PRO A 60 -0.59 -9.07 6.19
CA PRO A 60 -1.01 -8.66 7.53
C PRO A 60 -0.06 -7.64 8.16
N GLY A 61 -0.60 -6.75 8.99
CA GLY A 61 0.16 -5.66 9.64
C GLY A 61 0.12 -4.31 8.89
N LEU A 62 -0.46 -4.30 7.70
CA LEU A 62 -0.64 -3.10 6.87
C LEU A 62 -2.10 -2.64 6.88
N LYS A 63 -2.33 -1.34 7.03
CA LYS A 63 -3.63 -0.69 6.81
C LYS A 63 -3.59 0.02 5.46
N LEU A 64 -4.53 -0.31 4.59
CA LEU A 64 -4.65 0.30 3.26
C LEU A 64 -5.78 1.30 3.22
N TYR A 65 -5.49 2.44 2.61
CA TYR A 65 -6.47 3.45 2.27
C TYR A 65 -6.31 3.75 0.79
N ASP A 66 -7.26 3.27 0.00
CA ASP A 66 -7.38 3.64 -1.40
C ASP A 66 -8.67 4.46 -1.58
N ARG A 67 -8.58 5.56 -2.34
CA ARG A 67 -9.74 6.42 -2.64
C ARG A 67 -10.54 5.93 -3.85
N THR A 68 -10.14 4.83 -4.48
CA THR A 68 -10.89 4.17 -5.54
C THR A 68 -11.61 2.95 -5.00
N ALA A 69 -12.91 3.09 -4.77
CA ALA A 69 -13.81 1.95 -4.74
C ALA A 69 -13.96 1.43 -6.18
N VAL A 70 -13.56 0.17 -6.40
CA VAL A 70 -14.10 -0.78 -7.39
C VAL A 70 -14.89 -0.13 -8.53
N TYR A 71 -14.24 0.18 -9.65
CA TYR A 71 -14.94 0.31 -10.94
C TYR A 71 -14.17 -0.45 -12.02
N ILE A 72 -14.61 -1.70 -12.20
CA ILE A 72 -14.58 -2.40 -13.48
C ILE A 72 -15.25 -1.45 -14.49
N ASN A 73 -14.50 -1.04 -15.52
CA ASN A 73 -14.93 -0.29 -16.74
C ASN A 73 -14.62 1.23 -16.91
N SER A 74 -13.69 1.86 -16.18
CA SER A 74 -13.22 3.20 -16.62
C SER A 74 -11.73 3.43 -16.37
N LEU A 75 -10.93 3.25 -17.43
CA LEU A 75 -9.45 3.35 -17.53
C LEU A 75 -8.86 4.75 -17.28
N LYS A 76 -9.54 5.65 -16.56
CA LYS A 76 -9.17 7.09 -16.53
C LYS A 76 -8.82 7.67 -15.16
N HIS A 77 -8.87 6.91 -14.06
CA HIS A 77 -8.56 7.47 -12.74
C HIS A 77 -7.38 6.77 -12.08
N CYS A 78 -6.29 7.52 -11.95
CA CYS A 78 -5.18 7.19 -11.08
C CYS A 78 -5.58 7.47 -9.63
N SER A 79 -5.46 6.48 -8.75
CA SER A 79 -5.80 6.58 -7.35
C SER A 79 -4.59 6.93 -6.49
N LEU A 80 -4.82 7.39 -5.27
CA LEU A 80 -3.75 7.58 -4.29
C LEU A 80 -3.82 6.45 -3.28
N LEU A 81 -2.87 5.53 -3.37
CA LEU A 81 -2.70 4.48 -2.39
C LEU A 81 -1.95 5.04 -1.20
N LYS A 82 -2.58 4.96 -0.02
CA LYS A 82 -1.99 5.33 1.26
C LYS A 82 -1.90 4.09 2.13
N LEU A 83 -0.69 3.61 2.34
CA LEU A 83 -0.36 2.49 3.21
C LEU A 83 0.04 3.06 4.57
N CYS A 84 -0.78 2.81 5.60
CA CYS A 84 -0.47 3.18 6.98
C CYS A 84 -0.07 1.92 7.75
N LEU A 85 1.08 1.93 8.40
CA LEU A 85 1.45 0.88 9.34
C LEU A 85 0.63 1.02 10.62
N ALA A 86 0.15 -0.11 11.14
CA ALA A 86 -0.76 -0.14 12.28
C ALA A 86 -0.11 0.44 13.55
N LEU A 87 -0.19 1.75 13.70
CA LEU A 87 0.01 2.45 14.96
C LEU A 87 -1.17 2.10 15.86
N LYS A 88 -0.91 1.33 16.92
CA LYS A 88 -1.78 1.13 18.11
C LYS A 88 -3.20 1.64 17.90
N SER A 89 -4.03 0.82 17.27
CA SER A 89 -5.48 0.99 17.18
C SER A 89 -6.02 -0.29 16.54
N PHE A 90 -5.86 -1.40 17.27
CA PHE A 90 -6.97 -2.31 17.49
C PHE A 90 -7.79 -1.64 18.61
N ASP A 91 -8.53 -0.61 18.26
CA ASP A 91 -9.83 -0.42 18.88
C ASP A 91 -10.80 -0.91 17.81
N VAL A 92 -11.58 -1.88 18.25
CA VAL A 92 -12.72 -2.46 17.55
C VAL A 92 -13.69 -1.37 17.14
#